data_AF-A0A512JN57-F1
#
_entry.id   AF-A0A512JN57-F1
#
_cell.length_a   1.000
_cell.length_b   1.000
_cell.length_c   1.000
_cell.angle_alpha   90.00
_cell.angle_beta   90.00
_cell.angle_gamma   90.00
#
_symmetry.space_group_name_H-M   'P 1'
#
loop_
_entity.id
_entity.type
_entity.pdbx_description
1 polymer ?
#
loop_
_entity_poly.entity_id
_entity_poly.type
_entity_poly.pdbx_seq_one_letter_code
_entity_poly.pdbx_strand_id
1 'polypeptide(L)'
;MQRPDIVLNADRIVSLISALAASIAAIAAVWNVSEVNKQRETTFRPELVFSRLDFSGKPITKDNPVPLSWQPIAEKVSSAENSDFSSCLRITNVGLGAAKNVKIEWSFEFDRMAAYIDVLSQMSNYDLRIIKNGNFHALEIRKDIKLGFNKNGEFTQNVGYILNGTQSPSVCGAIIPTSYKVIVSSIFLLSAKTGNFSDFDNIPDLKAKLSYEDIGGSSFSTFHIFGIKVNGVGESFAIGSVVEKPL
;
A
#
# COMPACT_ATOMS: atom_id res chain seq x y z
N MET A 1 -88.06 -11.53 -1.81
CA MET A 1 -86.59 -11.40 -1.90
C MET A 1 -86.23 -9.92 -1.83
N GLN A 2 -85.96 -9.40 -0.64
CA GLN A 2 -85.44 -8.04 -0.47
C GLN A 2 -83.93 -8.08 -0.70
N ARG A 3 -83.43 -7.31 -1.66
CA ARG A 3 -81.98 -7.06 -1.78
C ARG A 3 -81.58 -6.21 -0.56
N PRO A 4 -80.57 -6.62 0.23
CA PRO A 4 -80.05 -5.75 1.27
C PRO A 4 -79.37 -4.56 0.61
N ASP A 5 -79.93 -3.37 0.77
CA ASP A 5 -79.27 -2.12 0.42
C ASP A 5 -78.04 -1.98 1.32
N ILE A 6 -76.86 -2.12 0.72
CA ILE A 6 -75.58 -1.94 1.40
C ILE A 6 -75.41 -0.43 1.62
N VAL A 7 -75.97 0.08 2.73
CA VAL A 7 -75.63 1.43 3.20
C VAL A 7 -74.21 1.36 3.74
N LEU A 8 -73.25 1.80 2.93
CA LEU A 8 -71.86 1.97 3.34
C LEU A 8 -71.80 3.08 4.40
N ASN A 9 -71.71 2.69 5.67
CA ASN A 9 -71.47 3.62 6.77
C ASN A 9 -70.13 4.34 6.54
N ALA A 10 -70.14 5.67 6.65
CA ALA A 10 -68.96 6.52 6.46
C ALA A 10 -67.75 6.03 7.27
N ASP A 11 -67.98 5.50 8.47
CA ASP A 11 -66.94 4.95 9.36
C ASP A 11 -66.16 3.78 8.73
N ARG A 12 -66.81 2.94 7.92
CA ARG A 12 -66.16 1.83 7.22
C ARG A 12 -65.24 2.34 6.12
N ILE A 13 -65.65 3.38 5.41
CA ILE A 13 -64.83 4.01 4.36
C ILE A 13 -63.60 4.66 4.99
N VAL A 14 -63.78 5.39 6.10
CA VAL A 14 -62.66 6.00 6.85
C VAL A 14 -61.69 4.95 7.37
N SER A 15 -62.21 3.83 7.91
CA SER A 15 -61.38 2.72 8.39
C SER A 15 -60.59 2.05 7.25
N LEU A 16 -61.22 1.86 6.08
CA LEU A 16 -60.57 1.27 4.91
C LEU A 16 -59.43 2.17 4.38
N ILE A 17 -59.68 3.47 4.26
CA ILE A 17 -58.67 4.46 3.82
C ILE A 17 -57.50 4.50 4.80
N SER A 18 -57.79 4.49 6.11
CA SER A 18 -56.76 4.49 7.16
C SER A 18 -55.89 3.23 7.10
N ALA A 19 -56.50 2.06 6.90
CA ALA A 19 -55.78 0.79 6.77
C ALA A 19 -54.90 0.74 5.49
N LEU A 20 -55.42 1.28 4.38
CA LEU A 20 -54.67 1.38 3.13
C LEU A 20 -53.47 2.33 3.28
N ALA A 21 -53.68 3.51 3.87
CA ALA A 21 -52.61 4.47 4.15
C ALA A 21 -51.53 3.87 5.06
N ALA A 22 -51.93 3.13 6.10
CA ALA A 22 -50.99 2.45 6.99
C ALA A 22 -50.18 1.36 6.27
N SER A 23 -50.80 0.62 5.35
CA SER A 23 -50.13 -0.43 4.56
C SER A 23 -49.10 0.17 3.58
N ILE A 24 -49.46 1.26 2.90
CA ILE A 24 -48.52 1.98 2.02
C ILE A 24 -47.36 2.56 2.83
N ALA A 25 -47.64 3.17 3.98
CA ALA A 25 -46.61 3.68 4.88
C ALA A 25 -45.66 2.57 5.37
N ALA A 26 -46.18 1.39 5.69
CA ALA A 26 -45.37 0.24 6.08
C ALA A 26 -44.45 -0.23 4.94
N ILE A 27 -44.94 -0.32 3.70
CA ILE A 27 -44.12 -0.68 2.52
C ILE A 27 -43.00 0.35 2.32
N ALA A 28 -43.35 1.65 2.36
CA ALA A 28 -42.38 2.72 2.23
C ALA A 28 -41.31 2.68 3.33
N ALA A 29 -41.70 2.36 4.57
CA ALA A 29 -40.77 2.20 5.69
C ALA A 29 -39.79 1.04 5.46
N VAL A 30 -40.27 -0.11 4.97
CA VAL A 30 -39.41 -1.27 4.66
C VAL A 30 -38.40 -0.95 3.55
N TRP A 31 -38.83 -0.25 2.50
CA TRP A 31 -37.91 0.20 1.45
C TRP A 31 -36.89 1.19 1.96
N ASN A 32 -37.29 2.16 2.80
CA ASN A 32 -36.37 3.11 3.39
C ASN A 32 -35.32 2.43 4.28
N VAL A 33 -35.72 1.46 5.11
CA VAL A 33 -34.77 0.67 5.92
C VAL A 33 -33.79 -0.09 5.04
N SER A 34 -34.27 -0.69 3.94
CA SER A 34 -33.41 -1.40 2.99
C SER A 34 -32.38 -0.48 2.35
N GLU A 35 -32.79 0.72 1.93
CA GLU A 35 -31.90 1.69 1.30
C GLU A 35 -30.89 2.26 2.30
N VAL A 36 -31.31 2.57 3.53
CA VAL A 36 -30.42 3.01 4.61
C VAL A 36 -29.39 1.93 4.96
N ASN A 37 -29.78 0.66 4.97
CA ASN A 37 -28.83 -0.43 5.20
C ASN A 37 -27.79 -0.52 4.08
N LYS A 38 -28.20 -0.38 2.82
CA LYS A 38 -27.28 -0.36 1.67
C LYS A 38 -26.33 0.85 1.70
N GLN A 39 -26.82 2.02 2.10
CA GLN A 39 -25.98 3.20 2.30
C GLN A 39 -24.99 3.00 3.45
N ARG A 40 -25.41 2.36 4.54
CA ARG A 40 -24.52 2.02 5.65
C ARG A 40 -23.42 1.07 5.20
N GLU A 41 -23.74 -0.02 4.51
CA GLU A 41 -22.75 -0.98 4.03
C GLU A 41 -21.67 -0.33 3.16
N THR A 42 -22.07 0.54 2.23
CA THR A 42 -21.13 1.28 1.38
C THR A 42 -20.29 2.28 2.17
N THR A 43 -20.89 2.96 3.14
CA THR A 43 -20.24 3.94 4.01
C THR A 43 -19.22 3.28 4.97
N PHE A 44 -19.51 2.07 5.46
CA PHE A 44 -18.63 1.31 6.34
C PHE A 44 -17.55 0.52 5.62
N ARG A 45 -17.42 0.65 4.29
CA ARG A 45 -16.36 -0.05 3.56
C ARG A 45 -14.99 0.53 3.97
N PRO A 46 -14.03 -0.31 4.39
CA PRO A 46 -12.66 0.16 4.60
C PRO A 46 -12.04 0.59 3.27
N GLU A 47 -11.28 1.67 3.31
CA GLU A 47 -10.55 2.18 2.15
C GLU A 47 -9.13 2.49 2.61
N LEU A 48 -8.18 1.69 2.13
CA LEU A 48 -6.78 1.76 2.54
C LEU A 48 -5.98 2.53 1.50
N VAL A 49 -5.25 3.55 1.95
CA VAL A 49 -4.44 4.43 1.10
C VAL A 49 -3.01 4.43 1.59
N PHE A 50 -2.05 4.41 0.66
CA PHE A 50 -0.64 4.53 0.96
C PHE A 50 -0.21 6.00 1.02
N SER A 51 0.59 6.36 2.01
CA SER A 51 1.23 7.67 2.07
C SER A 51 2.53 7.68 1.27
N ARG A 52 2.86 8.84 0.70
CA ARG A 52 4.19 9.11 0.14
C ARG A 52 5.27 8.92 1.21
N LEU A 53 6.41 8.34 0.82
CA LEU A 53 7.60 8.23 1.66
C LEU A 53 8.73 9.06 1.05
N ASP A 54 9.09 10.16 1.69
CA ASP A 54 10.34 10.88 1.40
C ASP A 54 11.48 10.30 2.23
N PHE A 55 12.59 9.94 1.59
CA PHE A 55 13.67 9.22 2.24
C PHE A 55 15.06 9.78 1.91
N SER A 56 15.98 9.64 2.87
CA SER A 56 17.42 9.79 2.71
C SER A 56 18.06 8.41 2.91
N GLY A 57 18.68 7.90 1.86
CA GLY A 57 19.49 6.69 1.87
C GLY A 57 20.91 6.98 2.33
N LYS A 58 21.44 6.18 3.26
CA LYS A 58 22.84 6.20 3.69
C LYS A 58 23.46 4.79 3.73
N PRO A 59 24.77 4.65 3.53
CA PRO A 59 25.52 3.43 3.79
C PRO A 59 25.23 2.87 5.19
N ILE A 60 25.05 1.56 5.29
CA ILE A 60 24.89 0.89 6.60
C ILE A 60 26.26 0.80 7.30
N THR A 61 27.33 0.55 6.53
CA THR A 61 28.70 0.43 7.04
C THR A 61 29.65 1.21 6.14
N LYS A 62 30.84 1.56 6.66
CA LYS A 62 31.89 2.22 5.86
C LYS A 62 32.37 1.35 4.70
N ASP A 63 32.31 0.02 4.86
CA ASP A 63 32.76 -0.96 3.87
C ASP A 63 31.70 -1.29 2.81
N ASN A 64 30.47 -0.81 3.00
CA ASN A 64 29.38 -0.97 2.03
C ASN A 64 28.86 0.41 1.60
N PRO A 65 29.34 0.96 0.48
CA PRO A 65 28.96 2.30 0.03
C PRO A 65 27.52 2.39 -0.50
N VAL A 66 26.80 1.28 -0.60
CA VAL A 66 25.43 1.28 -1.12
C VAL A 66 24.48 1.90 -0.08
N PRO A 67 23.69 2.93 -0.45
CA PRO A 67 22.86 3.69 0.49
C PRO A 67 21.58 2.95 0.91
N LEU A 68 21.73 1.81 1.57
CA LEU A 68 20.65 0.88 1.92
C LEU A 68 19.80 1.31 3.13
N SER A 69 20.33 2.15 4.01
CA SER A 69 19.57 2.71 5.14
C SER A 69 18.71 3.86 4.64
N TRP A 70 17.56 3.54 4.06
CA TRP A 70 16.55 4.53 3.71
C TRP A 70 15.89 4.95 5.02
N GLN A 71 16.02 6.22 5.38
CA GLN A 71 15.41 6.82 6.56
C GLN A 71 14.45 7.92 6.13
N PRO A 72 13.27 8.08 6.75
CA PRO A 72 12.35 9.15 6.38
C PRO A 72 12.99 10.51 6.61
N ILE A 73 12.84 11.43 5.64
CA ILE A 73 13.29 12.82 5.81
C ILE A 73 12.21 13.53 6.63
N ALA A 74 12.35 13.44 7.95
CA ALA A 74 11.42 14.10 8.85
C ALA A 74 11.73 15.59 8.97
N GLU A 75 10.78 16.46 8.64
CA GLU A 75 10.71 17.80 9.25
C GLU A 75 10.04 17.77 10.64
N LYS A 76 9.30 16.70 11.00
CA LYS A 76 8.49 16.64 12.24
C LYS A 76 8.25 15.23 12.82
N VAL A 77 9.27 14.39 12.95
CA VAL A 77 9.17 13.20 13.82
C VAL A 77 9.96 13.49 15.08
N SER A 78 9.32 14.23 15.98
CA SER A 78 9.77 14.33 17.36
C SER A 78 9.67 12.95 18.01
N SER A 79 10.69 12.59 18.78
CA SER A 79 10.81 11.43 19.67
C SER A 79 11.59 10.25 19.09
N ALA A 80 12.69 9.96 19.77
CA ALA A 80 13.76 9.03 19.45
C ALA A 80 13.41 7.55 19.69
N GLU A 81 12.16 7.14 19.44
CA GLU A 81 11.73 5.76 19.68
C GLU A 81 11.40 5.08 18.35
N ASN A 82 12.24 4.09 18.02
CA ASN A 82 12.13 3.10 16.94
C ASN A 82 12.83 3.45 15.61
N SER A 83 14.15 3.23 15.59
CA SER A 83 15.00 3.12 14.40
C SER A 83 14.57 2.04 13.40
N ASP A 84 13.67 1.13 13.80
CA ASP A 84 13.35 -0.09 13.05
C ASP A 84 12.29 0.11 11.96
N PHE A 85 11.63 1.28 11.90
CA PHE A 85 10.61 1.59 10.89
C PHE A 85 11.11 2.40 9.70
N SER A 86 12.43 2.43 9.47
CA SER A 86 13.06 3.41 8.59
C SER A 86 12.66 3.33 7.09
N SER A 87 12.05 2.24 6.60
CA SER A 87 11.70 2.11 5.18
C SER A 87 10.28 1.60 4.94
N CYS A 88 9.28 2.15 5.62
CA CYS A 88 7.89 1.75 5.39
C CYS A 88 7.01 2.85 4.83
N LEU A 89 6.11 2.43 3.96
CA LEU A 89 4.97 3.22 3.53
C LEU A 89 3.88 3.09 4.61
N ARG A 90 3.39 4.24 5.06
CA ARG A 90 2.25 4.28 5.98
C ARG A 90 0.99 3.91 5.23
N ILE A 91 0.18 3.05 5.82
CA ILE A 91 -1.15 2.71 5.31
C ILE A 91 -2.16 3.37 6.24
N THR A 92 -3.06 4.15 5.67
CA THR A 92 -4.13 4.80 6.41
C THR A 92 -5.47 4.29 5.91
N ASN A 93 -6.34 3.91 6.83
CA ASN A 93 -7.73 3.62 6.49
C ASN A 93 -8.55 4.91 6.53
N VAL A 94 -8.93 5.40 5.36
CA VAL A 94 -9.79 6.59 5.21
C VAL A 94 -11.28 6.23 5.22
N GLY A 95 -11.61 4.95 5.07
CA GLY A 95 -12.97 4.41 5.20
C GLY A 95 -13.43 4.28 6.65
N LEU A 96 -14.74 4.15 6.88
CA LEU A 96 -15.31 4.15 8.24
C LEU A 96 -15.25 2.79 8.95
N GLY A 97 -15.22 1.68 8.20
CA GLY A 97 -15.06 0.34 8.78
C GLY A 97 -13.60 -0.01 9.02
N ALA A 98 -13.36 -0.99 9.90
CA ALA A 98 -12.02 -1.54 10.09
C ALA A 98 -11.66 -2.53 8.98
N ALA A 99 -10.42 -2.49 8.51
CA ALA A 99 -9.86 -3.52 7.65
C ALA A 99 -9.20 -4.62 8.49
N LYS A 100 -9.55 -5.87 8.24
CA LYS A 100 -8.98 -7.07 8.88
C LYS A 100 -8.22 -7.90 7.85
N ASN A 101 -7.39 -8.81 8.34
CA ASN A 101 -6.59 -9.73 7.54
C ASN A 101 -5.81 -9.00 6.43
N VAL A 102 -5.29 -7.81 6.74
CA VAL A 102 -4.62 -6.95 5.76
C VAL A 102 -3.33 -7.62 5.33
N LYS A 103 -3.27 -7.97 4.04
CA LYS A 103 -2.15 -8.63 3.37
C LYS A 103 -1.64 -7.76 2.24
N ILE A 104 -0.32 -7.63 2.14
CA ILE A 104 0.36 -6.89 1.09
C ILE A 104 1.26 -7.84 0.34
N GLU A 105 1.08 -7.92 -0.97
CA GLU A 105 1.91 -8.69 -1.89
C GLU A 105 2.66 -7.74 -2.82
N TRP A 106 3.98 -7.69 -2.68
CA TRP A 106 4.85 -6.90 -3.52
C TRP A 106 5.23 -7.64 -4.80
N SER A 107 5.54 -6.91 -5.87
CA SER A 107 6.19 -7.45 -7.05
C SER A 107 6.93 -6.37 -7.83
N PHE A 108 8.04 -6.75 -8.48
CA PHE A 108 8.77 -5.94 -9.44
C PHE A 108 9.67 -6.85 -10.28
N GLU A 109 10.24 -6.33 -11.37
CA GLU A 109 11.04 -7.10 -12.33
C GLU A 109 12.49 -7.33 -11.86
N PHE A 110 12.66 -8.08 -10.76
CA PHE A 110 13.96 -8.29 -10.12
C PHE A 110 15.03 -8.84 -11.07
N ASP A 111 14.70 -9.88 -11.83
CA ASP A 111 15.69 -10.58 -12.65
C ASP A 111 16.24 -9.69 -13.78
N ARG A 112 15.38 -8.87 -14.38
CA ARG A 112 15.75 -7.85 -15.37
C ARG A 112 16.68 -6.81 -14.75
N MET A 113 16.34 -6.32 -13.56
CA MET A 113 17.13 -5.28 -12.91
C MET A 113 18.47 -5.77 -12.38
N ALA A 114 18.55 -7.01 -11.91
CA ALA A 114 19.83 -7.62 -11.54
C ALA A 114 20.79 -7.65 -12.73
N ALA A 115 20.31 -8.04 -13.92
CA ALA A 115 21.13 -8.01 -15.14
C ALA A 115 21.52 -6.58 -15.54
N TYR A 116 20.62 -5.61 -15.38
CA TYR A 116 20.93 -4.20 -15.65
C TYR A 116 22.01 -3.64 -14.73
N ILE A 117 22.03 -4.06 -13.45
CA ILE A 117 23.10 -3.70 -12.52
C ILE A 117 24.45 -4.23 -12.98
N ASP A 118 24.52 -5.45 -13.51
CA ASP A 118 25.77 -6.00 -14.05
C ASP A 118 26.30 -5.17 -15.23
N VAL A 119 25.40 -4.64 -16.07
CA VAL A 119 25.78 -3.72 -17.17
C VAL A 119 26.32 -2.40 -16.62
N LEU A 120 25.63 -1.78 -15.66
CA LEU A 120 26.07 -0.53 -15.04
C LEU A 120 27.40 -0.69 -14.27
N SER A 121 27.60 -1.84 -13.64
CA SER A 121 28.83 -2.23 -12.95
C SER A 121 30.04 -2.25 -13.89
N GLN A 122 29.88 -2.84 -15.09
CA GLN A 122 30.91 -2.83 -16.14
C GLN A 122 31.19 -1.42 -16.66
N MET A 123 30.15 -0.64 -16.95
CA MET A 123 30.29 0.73 -17.48
C MET A 123 30.98 1.68 -16.48
N SER A 124 30.70 1.51 -15.18
CA SER A 124 31.26 2.34 -14.12
C SER A 124 32.66 1.90 -13.66
N ASN A 125 33.18 0.78 -14.18
CA ASN A 125 34.37 0.11 -13.66
C ASN A 125 34.31 -0.14 -12.13
N TYR A 126 33.11 -0.37 -11.60
CA TYR A 126 32.88 -0.61 -10.18
C TYR A 126 32.32 -2.00 -9.96
N ASP A 127 33.13 -2.90 -9.42
CA ASP A 127 32.78 -4.31 -9.19
C ASP A 127 31.64 -4.45 -8.16
N LEU A 128 30.41 -4.45 -8.67
CA LEU A 128 29.17 -4.71 -7.93
C LEU A 128 28.31 -5.67 -8.75
N ARG A 129 27.80 -6.73 -8.12
CA ARG A 129 26.89 -7.68 -8.77
C ARG A 129 25.94 -8.33 -7.79
N ILE A 130 24.88 -8.93 -8.33
CA ILE A 130 23.91 -9.70 -7.54
C ILE A 130 24.11 -11.19 -7.80
N ILE A 131 24.54 -11.92 -6.78
CA ILE A 131 24.68 -13.38 -6.81
C ILE A 131 23.31 -14.00 -6.53
N LYS A 132 22.86 -14.87 -7.44
CA LYS A 132 21.60 -15.61 -7.29
C LYS A 132 21.86 -17.04 -6.84
N ASN A 133 21.31 -17.46 -5.70
CA ASN A 133 21.39 -18.82 -5.17
C ASN A 133 20.00 -19.33 -4.74
N GLY A 134 19.23 -19.84 -5.69
CA GLY A 134 17.83 -20.24 -5.44
C GLY A 134 17.00 -19.06 -4.95
N ASN A 135 16.40 -19.19 -3.77
CA ASN A 135 15.60 -18.12 -3.15
C ASN A 135 16.45 -17.09 -2.38
N PHE A 136 17.74 -17.39 -2.16
CA PHE A 136 18.65 -16.49 -1.48
C PHE A 136 19.49 -15.73 -2.51
N HIS A 137 19.58 -14.43 -2.34
CA HIS A 137 20.36 -13.55 -3.20
C HIS A 137 21.32 -12.76 -2.34
N ALA A 138 22.46 -12.40 -2.92
CA ALA A 138 23.47 -11.62 -2.23
C ALA A 138 23.97 -10.48 -3.10
N LEU A 139 24.18 -9.33 -2.50
CA LEU A 139 24.92 -8.23 -3.07
C LEU A 139 26.41 -8.46 -2.80
N GLU A 140 27.18 -8.59 -3.87
CA GLU A 140 28.63 -8.70 -3.83
C GLU A 140 29.26 -7.40 -4.32
N ILE A 141 30.24 -6.89 -3.59
CA ILE A 141 31.01 -5.70 -3.94
C ILE A 141 32.49 -6.04 -3.81
N ARG A 142 33.27 -5.88 -4.88
CA ARG A 142 34.70 -6.20 -4.92
C ARG A 142 35.02 -7.62 -4.44
N LYS A 143 34.23 -8.61 -4.86
CA LYS A 143 34.31 -10.02 -4.46
C LYS A 143 33.98 -10.34 -2.99
N ASP A 144 33.51 -9.36 -2.22
CA ASP A 144 33.01 -9.58 -0.86
C ASP A 144 31.49 -9.52 -0.83
N ILE A 145 30.86 -10.52 -0.19
CA ILE A 145 29.42 -10.48 0.09
C ILE A 145 29.17 -9.41 1.16
N LYS A 146 28.36 -8.41 0.83
CA LYS A 146 28.04 -7.31 1.76
C LYS A 146 26.64 -7.43 2.36
N LEU A 147 25.69 -8.05 1.65
CA LEU A 147 24.32 -8.23 2.13
C LEU A 147 23.67 -9.46 1.48
N GLY A 148 22.99 -10.28 2.29
CA GLY A 148 22.10 -11.34 1.80
C GLY A 148 20.64 -10.98 1.99
N PHE A 149 19.77 -11.42 1.08
CA PHE A 149 18.32 -11.21 1.15
C PHE A 149 17.56 -12.37 0.46
N ASN A 150 16.29 -12.56 0.82
CA ASN A 150 15.48 -13.69 0.36
C ASN A 150 14.34 -13.22 -0.55
N LYS A 151 14.27 -13.77 -1.77
CA LYS A 151 13.28 -13.43 -2.80
C LYS A 151 11.84 -13.86 -2.45
N ASN A 152 11.61 -14.84 -1.58
CA ASN A 152 10.25 -15.34 -1.34
C ASN A 152 9.64 -14.83 -0.03
N GLY A 153 10.48 -14.53 0.98
CA GLY A 153 10.01 -14.17 2.32
C GLY A 153 9.63 -12.70 2.49
N GLU A 154 10.15 -11.80 1.67
CA GLU A 154 9.97 -10.35 1.85
C GLU A 154 8.78 -9.75 1.10
N PHE A 155 8.22 -10.49 0.14
CA PHE A 155 7.19 -9.97 -0.76
C PHE A 155 5.79 -10.11 -0.22
N THR A 156 5.57 -10.88 0.85
CA THR A 156 4.26 -11.00 1.49
C THR A 156 4.32 -10.50 2.92
N GLN A 157 3.44 -9.57 3.27
CA GLN A 157 3.36 -8.98 4.61
C GLN A 157 1.94 -9.06 5.13
N ASN A 158 1.79 -9.41 6.41
CA ASN A 158 0.51 -9.43 7.10
C ASN A 158 0.55 -8.35 8.18
N VAL A 159 -0.35 -7.37 8.07
CA VAL A 159 -0.46 -6.25 9.02
C VAL A 159 -1.47 -6.56 10.13
N GLY A 160 -2.32 -7.58 9.93
CA GLY A 160 -3.38 -7.95 10.86
C GLY A 160 -4.62 -7.09 10.61
N TYR A 161 -4.73 -5.93 11.28
CA TYR A 161 -5.87 -5.04 11.13
C TYR A 161 -5.47 -3.56 11.10
N ILE A 162 -6.29 -2.74 10.45
CA ILE A 162 -6.12 -1.29 10.37
C ILE A 162 -7.47 -0.63 10.70
N LEU A 163 -7.50 0.10 11.81
CA LEU A 163 -8.64 0.92 12.22
C LEU A 163 -8.72 2.20 11.39
N ASN A 164 -9.88 2.86 11.40
CA ASN A 164 -10.06 4.17 10.80
C ASN A 164 -9.00 5.16 11.34
N GLY A 165 -8.42 5.98 10.45
CA GLY A 165 -7.34 6.91 10.76
C GLY A 165 -7.67 7.97 11.82
N THR A 166 -8.94 8.20 12.15
CA THR A 166 -9.37 9.06 13.27
C THR A 166 -9.15 8.41 14.64
N GLN A 167 -9.13 7.08 14.71
CA GLN A 167 -9.06 6.32 15.96
C GLN A 167 -7.66 5.78 16.28
N SER A 168 -6.82 5.59 15.25
CA SER A 168 -5.45 5.12 15.42
C SER A 168 -4.53 5.88 14.46
N PRO A 169 -3.45 6.52 14.94
CA PRO A 169 -2.48 7.14 14.06
C PRO A 169 -1.90 6.08 13.11
N SER A 170 -1.72 6.46 11.85
CA SER A 170 -1.25 5.60 10.77
C SER A 170 -0.07 4.72 11.21
N VAL A 171 -0.26 3.40 11.17
CA VAL A 171 0.82 2.45 11.49
C VAL A 171 1.73 2.36 10.27
N CYS A 172 3.03 2.16 10.54
CA CYS A 172 3.97 1.69 9.55
C CYS A 172 3.48 0.33 9.00
N GLY A 173 2.76 0.37 7.87
CA GLY A 173 1.95 -0.76 7.41
C GLY A 173 2.61 -1.59 6.32
N ALA A 174 3.47 -0.98 5.50
CA ALA A 174 4.05 -1.64 4.33
C ALA A 174 5.57 -1.45 4.30
N ILE A 175 6.32 -2.47 4.68
CA ILE A 175 7.78 -2.47 4.61
C ILE A 175 8.18 -2.63 3.13
N ILE A 176 9.03 -1.76 2.61
CA ILE A 176 9.53 -1.93 1.24
C ILE A 176 10.47 -3.14 1.20
N PRO A 177 10.31 -4.08 0.23
CA PRO A 177 11.20 -5.23 0.09
C PRO A 177 12.68 -4.85 0.08
N THR A 178 13.51 -5.64 0.76
CA THR A 178 14.95 -5.38 0.84
C THR A 178 15.61 -5.54 -0.52
N SER A 179 15.21 -6.55 -1.32
CA SER A 179 15.70 -6.69 -2.69
C SER A 179 15.44 -5.43 -3.53
N TYR A 180 14.25 -4.82 -3.41
CA TYR A 180 13.94 -3.59 -4.12
C TYR A 180 14.87 -2.45 -3.71
N LYS A 181 15.07 -2.26 -2.39
CA LYS A 181 16.03 -1.26 -1.86
C LYS A 181 17.44 -1.50 -2.37
N VAL A 182 17.89 -2.76 -2.41
CA VAL A 182 19.21 -3.14 -2.94
C VAL A 182 19.35 -2.75 -4.40
N ILE A 183 18.36 -3.08 -5.24
CA ILE A 183 18.36 -2.74 -6.66
C ILE A 183 18.47 -1.22 -6.84
N VAL A 184 17.54 -0.47 -6.24
CA VAL A 184 17.46 0.99 -6.40
C VAL A 184 18.72 1.67 -5.88
N SER A 185 19.22 1.25 -4.71
CA SER A 185 20.42 1.84 -4.11
C SER A 185 21.69 1.50 -4.89
N SER A 186 21.74 0.33 -5.55
CA SER A 186 22.85 -0.03 -6.43
C SER A 186 22.87 0.84 -7.68
N ILE A 187 21.70 1.08 -8.29
CA ILE A 187 21.56 2.01 -9.42
C ILE A 187 22.02 3.41 -8.99
N PHE A 188 21.57 3.91 -7.83
CA PHE A 188 22.03 5.22 -7.31
C PHE A 188 23.55 5.31 -7.20
N LEU A 189 24.21 4.32 -6.60
CA LEU A 189 25.66 4.30 -6.46
C LEU A 189 26.36 4.30 -7.83
N LEU A 190 25.93 3.42 -8.75
CA LEU A 190 26.56 3.26 -10.05
C LEU A 190 26.35 4.48 -10.95
N SER A 191 25.16 5.05 -10.96
CA SER A 191 24.85 6.29 -11.68
C SER A 191 25.62 7.49 -11.13
N ALA A 192 25.83 7.56 -9.80
CA ALA A 192 26.69 8.58 -9.20
C ALA A 192 28.16 8.43 -9.64
N LYS A 193 28.64 7.19 -9.81
CA LYS A 193 30.01 6.90 -10.28
C LYS A 193 30.20 7.24 -11.76
N THR A 194 29.19 7.01 -12.60
CA THR A 194 29.25 7.34 -14.04
C THR A 194 28.89 8.80 -14.32
N GLY A 195 28.21 9.48 -13.39
CA GLY A 195 27.60 10.79 -13.63
C GLY A 195 26.38 10.73 -14.56
N ASN A 196 25.86 9.54 -14.88
CA ASN A 196 24.72 9.37 -15.76
C ASN A 196 23.41 9.22 -14.98
N PHE A 197 22.64 10.30 -14.89
CA PHE A 197 21.38 10.31 -14.15
C PHE A 197 20.17 9.82 -14.96
N SER A 198 20.32 9.57 -16.28
CA SER A 198 19.23 8.97 -17.08
C SER A 198 18.93 7.53 -16.67
N ASP A 199 19.87 6.86 -16.00
CA ASP A 199 19.69 5.49 -15.51
C ASP A 199 18.54 5.38 -14.49
N PHE A 200 18.13 6.50 -13.88
CA PHE A 200 16.98 6.54 -12.96
C PHE A 200 15.65 6.26 -13.65
N ASP A 201 15.55 6.51 -14.96
CA ASP A 201 14.36 6.19 -15.75
C ASP A 201 14.15 4.67 -15.89
N ASN A 202 15.20 3.87 -15.66
CA ASN A 202 15.14 2.42 -15.70
C ASN A 202 14.78 1.77 -14.34
N ILE A 203 14.62 2.56 -13.27
CA ILE A 203 14.18 2.04 -11.97
C ILE A 203 12.80 1.40 -12.14
N PRO A 204 12.62 0.11 -11.77
CA PRO A 204 11.35 -0.55 -11.97
C PRO A 204 10.32 0.02 -11.00
N ASP A 205 9.08 0.06 -11.47
CA ASP A 205 7.95 0.31 -10.59
C ASP A 205 7.80 -0.82 -9.58
N LEU A 206 7.56 -0.45 -8.33
CA LEU A 206 7.22 -1.37 -7.26
C LEU A 206 5.69 -1.51 -7.22
N LYS A 207 5.19 -2.72 -7.44
CA LYS A 207 3.75 -2.99 -7.46
C LYS A 207 3.33 -3.60 -6.12
N ALA A 208 2.25 -3.12 -5.53
CA ALA A 208 1.61 -3.73 -4.37
C ALA A 208 0.20 -4.19 -4.73
N LYS A 209 -0.11 -5.43 -4.37
CA LYS A 209 -1.49 -5.90 -4.26
C LYS A 209 -1.85 -5.92 -2.78
N LEU A 210 -2.83 -5.12 -2.41
CA LEU A 210 -3.37 -5.03 -1.06
C LEU A 210 -4.66 -5.82 -1.00
N SER A 211 -4.76 -6.77 -0.07
CA SER A 211 -5.96 -7.59 0.15
C SER A 211 -6.39 -7.49 1.60
N TYR A 212 -7.68 -7.36 1.86
CA TYR A 212 -8.22 -7.20 3.21
C TYR A 212 -9.69 -7.60 3.26
N GLU A 213 -10.22 -7.76 4.47
CA GLU A 213 -11.62 -8.04 4.74
C GLU A 213 -12.23 -6.92 5.56
N ASP A 214 -13.51 -6.63 5.36
CA ASP A 214 -14.26 -5.79 6.31
C ASP A 214 -14.65 -6.57 7.58
N ILE A 215 -15.36 -5.90 8.50
CA ILE A 215 -15.85 -6.53 9.72
C ILE A 215 -16.93 -7.60 9.43
N GLY A 216 -17.66 -7.46 8.31
CA GLY A 216 -18.70 -8.39 7.85
C GLY A 216 -18.16 -9.63 7.11
N GLY A 217 -16.85 -9.70 6.86
CA GLY A 217 -16.19 -10.80 6.17
C GLY A 217 -16.13 -10.65 4.64
N SER A 218 -16.55 -9.50 4.09
CA SER A 218 -16.40 -9.24 2.65
C SER A 218 -14.93 -8.98 2.32
N SER A 219 -14.38 -9.72 1.37
CA SER A 219 -13.00 -9.54 0.92
C SER A 219 -12.87 -8.50 -0.18
N PHE A 220 -11.81 -7.71 -0.12
CA PHE A 220 -11.46 -6.68 -1.09
C PHE A 220 -10.00 -6.81 -1.51
N SER A 221 -9.70 -6.38 -2.75
CA SER A 221 -8.34 -6.27 -3.24
C SER A 221 -8.17 -4.99 -4.06
N THR A 222 -7.06 -4.29 -3.84
CA THR A 222 -6.66 -3.12 -4.61
C THR A 222 -5.22 -3.29 -5.12
N PHE A 223 -4.89 -2.62 -6.23
CA PHE A 223 -3.57 -2.66 -6.84
C PHE A 223 -3.00 -1.25 -6.86
N HIS A 224 -1.72 -1.14 -6.50
CA HIS A 224 -1.01 0.13 -6.40
C HIS A 224 0.34 0.01 -7.10
N ILE A 225 0.77 1.07 -7.77
CA ILE A 225 2.06 1.13 -8.47
C ILE A 225 2.85 2.29 -7.87
N PHE A 226 4.08 2.04 -7.43
CA PHE A 226 4.95 3.05 -6.85
C PHE A 226 6.17 3.28 -7.73
N GLY A 227 6.42 4.55 -8.03
CA GLY A 227 7.66 5.00 -8.66
C GLY A 227 8.62 5.61 -7.64
N ILE A 228 9.90 5.65 -8.02
CA ILE A 228 10.93 6.39 -7.28
C ILE A 228 11.19 7.71 -7.99
N LYS A 229 10.92 8.82 -7.30
CA LYS A 229 11.35 10.14 -7.72
C LYS A 229 12.68 10.46 -7.03
N VAL A 230 13.73 10.60 -7.81
CA VAL A 230 15.06 10.94 -7.31
C VAL A 230 15.18 12.45 -7.20
N ASN A 231 15.53 12.95 -6.01
CA ASN A 231 15.71 14.38 -5.76
C ASN A 231 17.19 14.77 -5.62
N GLY A 232 18.07 13.82 -5.28
CA GLY A 232 19.51 14.04 -5.25
C GLY A 232 20.28 12.76 -4.94
N VAL A 233 21.47 12.60 -5.52
CA VAL A 233 22.33 11.41 -5.30
C VAL A 233 23.78 11.83 -5.20
N GLY A 234 24.53 11.17 -4.34
CA GLY A 234 25.99 11.20 -4.30
C GLY A 234 26.55 9.81 -4.02
N GLU A 235 27.88 9.69 -3.94
CA GLU A 235 28.54 8.38 -3.79
C GLU A 235 28.17 7.62 -2.51
N SER A 236 27.69 8.33 -1.49
CA SER A 236 27.36 7.77 -0.18
C SER A 236 26.02 8.28 0.35
N PHE A 237 25.15 8.80 -0.51
CA PHE A 237 23.80 9.19 -0.12
C PHE A 237 22.85 9.17 -1.31
N ALA A 238 21.58 8.96 -1.00
CA ALA A 238 20.50 9.20 -1.95
C ALA A 238 19.37 9.94 -1.25
N ILE A 239 18.67 10.79 -1.97
CA ILE A 239 17.47 11.49 -1.51
C ILE A 239 16.41 11.28 -2.56
N GLY A 240 15.28 10.74 -2.14
CA GLY A 240 14.21 10.41 -3.06
C GLY A 240 12.86 10.32 -2.37
N SER A 241 11.87 9.99 -3.18
CA SER A 241 10.49 9.85 -2.77
C SER A 241 9.91 8.61 -3.41
N VAL A 242 9.24 7.77 -2.63
CA VAL A 242 8.37 6.70 -3.12
C VAL A 242 6.99 7.29 -3.28
N VAL A 243 6.50 7.35 -4.52
CA VAL A 243 5.24 8.02 -4.88
C VAL A 243 4.34 7.05 -5.63
N GLU A 244 3.08 7.00 -5.23
CA GLU A 244 2.05 6.24 -5.96
C GLU A 244 1.78 6.88 -7.33
N LYS A 245 1.77 6.06 -8.37
CA LYS A 245 1.41 6.43 -9.73
C LYS A 245 -0.07 6.12 -9.97
N PRO A 246 -0.80 6.96 -10.73
CA PRO A 246 -2.12 6.60 -11.21
C PRO A 246 -2.04 5.34 -12.07
N LEU A 247 -3.03 4.46 -11.93
CA LEU A 247 -3.21 3.28 -12.79
C LEU A 247 -3.63 3.66 -14.22
#